data_AF-A0A1V5GE75-F1
#
_entry.id   AF-A0A1V5GE75-F1
#
_cell.length_a   1.000
_cell.length_b   1.000
_cell.length_c   1.000
_cell.angle_alpha   90.00
_cell.angle_beta   90.00
_cell.angle_gamma   90.00
#
_symmetry.space_group_name_H-M   'P 1'
#
loop_
_entity.id
_entity.type
_entity.pdbx_description
1 polymer ?
#
loop_
_entity_poly.entity_id
_entity_poly.type
_entity_poly.pdbx_seq_one_letter_code
_entity_poly.pdbx_strand_id
1 'polypeptide(L)' 'MQEMDELYKDCPTHTNTYEVDGVKHKVVSHFVGDRDINDVMFGYAFNKVVNEMLHRVPCSDTE' A
#
# COMPACT_ATOMS: atom_id res chain seq x y z
N MET A 1 -6.56 16.34 -7.94
CA MET A 1 -6.91 14.97 -7.49
C MET A 1 -7.83 14.32 -8.52
N GLN A 2 -8.98 14.93 -8.86
CA GLN A 2 -9.89 14.47 -9.92
C GLN A 2 -9.24 14.14 -11.29
N GLU A 3 -8.25 14.92 -11.75
CA GLU A 3 -7.64 14.70 -13.08
C GLU A 3 -6.82 13.42 -13.20
N MET A 4 -6.21 12.93 -12.11
CA MET A 4 -5.43 11.68 -12.14
C MET A 4 -6.35 10.45 -12.09
N ASP A 5 -7.47 10.57 -11.38
CA ASP A 5 -8.45 9.49 -11.27
C ASP A 5 -9.14 9.19 -12.61
N GLU A 6 -9.41 10.23 -13.42
CA GLU A 6 -9.93 10.05 -14.78
C GLU A 6 -8.89 9.44 -15.74
N LEU A 7 -7.61 9.81 -15.61
CA LEU A 7 -6.54 9.38 -16.50
C LEU A 7 -6.17 7.89 -16.32
N TYR A 8 -6.31 7.35 -15.10
CA TYR A 8 -5.91 5.98 -14.75
C TYR A 8 -7.08 5.03 -14.49
N LYS A 9 -8.33 5.48 -14.69
CA LYS A 9 -9.56 4.69 -14.49
C LYS A 9 -9.55 3.35 -15.26
N ASP A 10 -8.96 3.33 -16.46
CA ASP A 10 -8.89 2.15 -17.32
C ASP A 10 -7.54 1.42 -17.28
N CYS A 11 -6.57 1.90 -16.48
CA CYS A 11 -5.23 1.32 -16.37
C CYS A 11 -4.92 0.95 -14.91
N PRO A 12 -5.32 -0.26 -14.45
CA PRO A 12 -5.25 -0.64 -13.04
C PRO A 12 -3.81 -0.72 -12.51
N THR A 13 -2.81 -0.75 -13.39
CA THR A 13 -1.41 -0.88 -13.00
C THR A 13 -0.52 -0.05 -13.94
N HIS A 14 0.12 0.98 -13.40
CA HIS A 14 1.05 1.85 -14.13
C HIS A 14 2.46 1.64 -13.61
N THR A 15 3.38 1.24 -14.49
CA THR A 15 4.78 0.97 -14.13
C THR A 15 5.68 2.06 -14.67
N ASN A 16 6.39 2.76 -13.78
CA ASN A 16 7.44 3.71 -14.13
C ASN A 16 8.80 3.24 -13.61
N THR A 17 9.85 3.54 -14.35
CA THR A 17 11.22 3.25 -13.93
C THR A 17 11.93 4.57 -13.68
N TYR A 18 12.46 4.74 -12.46
CA TYR A 18 13.20 5.92 -12.04
C TYR A 18 14.64 5.52 -11.75
N GLU A 19 15.58 6.41 -12.06
CA GLU A 19 16.98 6.25 -11.68
C GLU A 19 17.28 7.21 -10.53
N VAL A 20 17.60 6.65 -9.36
CA VAL A 20 17.97 7.40 -8.16
C VAL A 20 19.34 6.90 -7.73
N ASP A 21 20.30 7.80 -7.61
CA ASP A 21 21.70 7.49 -7.24
C ASP A 21 22.35 6.38 -8.10
N GLY A 22 22.02 6.34 -9.39
CA GLY A 22 22.53 5.33 -10.34
C GLY A 22 21.87 3.95 -10.20
N VAL A 23 20.89 3.80 -9.29
CA VAL A 23 20.10 2.58 -9.12
C VAL A 23 18.74 2.75 -9.78
N LYS A 24 18.36 1.78 -10.62
CA LYS A 24 17.07 1.77 -11.30
C LYS A 24 16.00 1.16 -10.39
N HIS A 25 15.02 1.98 -10.02
CA HIS A 25 13.86 1.59 -9.23
C HIS A 25 12.63 1.48 -10.13
N LYS A 26 12.00 0.30 -10.11
CA LYS A 26 10.72 0.06 -10.79
C LYS A 26 9.59 0.35 -9.81
N VAL A 27 8.84 1.42 -10.05
CA VAL A 27 7.67 1.80 -9.27
C VAL A 27 6.42 1.33 -10.00
N VAL A 28 5.65 0.45 -9.36
CA VAL A 28 4.39 -0.08 -9.89
C VAL A 28 3.24 0.53 -9.10
N SER A 29 2.58 1.51 -9.69
CA SER A 29 1.40 2.17 -9.12
C SER A 29 0.16 1.35 -9.45
N HIS A 30 -0.64 1.02 -8.44
CA HIS A 30 -1.91 0.34 -8.63
C HIS A 30 -3.03 1.33 -8.34
N PHE A 31 -3.91 1.55 -9.31
CA PHE A 31 -5.09 2.39 -9.11
C PHE A 31 -6.19 1.53 -8.47
N VAL A 32 -6.59 1.85 -7.23
CA VAL A 32 -7.57 1.08 -6.46
C VAL A 32 -8.89 1.84 -6.30
N GLY A 33 -9.11 2.90 -7.08
CA GLY A 33 -10.30 3.75 -7.01
C GLY A 33 -10.36 4.58 -5.72
N ASP A 34 -11.57 4.94 -5.31
CA ASP A 34 -11.84 5.71 -4.08
C ASP A 34 -11.66 4.81 -2.86
N ARG A 35 -10.42 4.76 -2.36
CA ARG A 35 -10.03 3.99 -1.19
C ARG A 35 -9.45 4.96 -0.16
N ASP A 36 -10.14 5.11 0.97
CA ASP A 36 -9.65 5.91 2.08
C ASP A 36 -8.39 5.26 2.66
N ILE A 37 -7.28 6.00 2.65
CA ILE A 37 -6.01 5.53 3.22
C ILE A 37 -6.12 5.27 4.72
N ASN A 38 -6.98 6.00 5.43
CA ASN A 38 -7.22 5.80 6.86
C ASN A 38 -7.86 4.44 7.13
N ASP A 39 -8.83 4.03 6.32
CA ASP A 39 -9.49 2.72 6.44
C ASP A 39 -8.50 1.58 6.18
N VAL A 40 -7.62 1.76 5.19
CA VAL A 40 -6.57 0.78 4.88
C VAL A 40 -5.56 0.66 6.02
N MET A 41 -5.09 1.80 6.53
CA MET A 41 -4.15 1.84 7.65
C MET A 41 -4.76 1.22 8.89
N PHE A 42 -6.02 1.55 9.19
CA PHE A 42 -6.76 0.96 10.30
C PHE A 42 -6.91 -0.54 10.12
N GLY A 43 -7.27 -1.01 8.92
CA GLY A 43 -7.37 -2.42 8.59
C GLY A 43 -6.04 -3.17 8.82
N TYR A 44 -4.90 -2.59 8.42
CA TYR A 44 -3.59 -3.20 8.68
C TYR A 44 -3.25 -3.24 10.17
N ALA A 45 -3.46 -2.15 10.90
CA ALA A 45 -3.20 -2.09 12.34
C ALA A 45 -4.08 -3.10 13.10
N PHE A 46 -5.37 -3.12 12.80
CA PHE A 46 -6.33 -4.03 13.43
C PHE A 46 -5.99 -5.49 13.14
N ASN A 47 -5.74 -5.85 11.88
CA ASN A 47 -5.36 -7.21 11.52
C ASN A 47 -4.05 -7.64 12.19
N LYS A 48 -3.07 -6.74 12.31
CA LYS A 48 -1.83 -7.01 13.04
C LYS A 48 -2.13 -7.34 14.50
N VAL A 49 -2.83 -6.47 15.21
CA VAL A 49 -3.16 -6.65 16.64
C VAL A 49 -3.99 -7.92 16.87
N VAL A 50 -5.01 -8.18 16.04
CA VAL A 50 -5.83 -9.39 16.16
C VAL A 50 -5.00 -10.65 15.92
N ASN A 51 -4.13 -10.66 14.91
CA ASN A 51 -3.28 -11.82 14.65
C ASN A 51 -2.24 -12.03 15.76
N GLU A 52 -1.74 -10.96 16.39
CA GLU A 52 -0.87 -11.03 17.58
C GLU A 52 -1.63 -11.63 18.77
N MET A 53 -2.84 -11.13 19.07
CA MET A 53 -3.70 -11.69 20.15
C MET A 53 -4.04 -13.17 19.91
N LEU A 54 -4.27 -13.55 18.66
CA LEU A 54 -4.54 -14.94 18.26
C LEU A 54 -3.27 -15.80 18.12
N HIS A 55 -2.08 -15.24 18.41
CA HIS A 55 -0.78 -15.91 18.28
C HIS A 55 -0.52 -16.52 16.89
N ARG A 56 -1.10 -15.91 15.84
CA ARG A 56 -0.94 -16.33 14.44
C ARG A 56 0.25 -15.69 13.75
N VAL A 57 0.73 -14.58 14.29
CA VAL A 57 1.99 -13.93 13.93
C VAL A 57 2.81 -13.73 15.22
N PRO A 58 4.15 -13.65 15.13
CA PRO A 58 4.98 -13.38 16.30
C PRO A 58 4.52 -12.06 16.94
N CYS A 59 4.15 -12.11 18.23
CA CYS A 59 3.99 -10.90 19.02
C CYS A 59 5.39 -10.29 19.15
N SER A 60 5.59 -9.05 18.73
CA SER A 60 6.85 -8.35 18.99
C SER A 60 6.86 -7.94 20.46
N ASP A 61 7.05 -8.90 21.35
CA ASP A 61 7.45 -8.67 22.74
C ASP A 61 8.90 -8.21 22.70
N THR A 62 9.10 -6.94 22.35
CA THR A 62 10.33 -6.22 22.67
C THR A 62 10.01 -5.31 23.84
N GLU A 63 10.73 -5.59 24.92
CA GLU A 63 10.72 -5.04 26.30
C GLU A 63 10.31 -3.57 26.46
#